data_AF-A0A1G0HAL4-F1
#
_entry.id   AF-A0A1G0HAL4-F1
#
_cell.length_a   1.000
_cell.length_b   1.000
_cell.length_c   1.000
_cell.angle_alpha   90.00
_cell.angle_beta   90.00
_cell.angle_gamma   90.00
#
_symmetry.space_group_name_H-M   'P 1'
#
loop_
_entity.id
_entity.type
_entity.pdbx_description
1 polymer ?
#
loop_
_entity_poly.entity_id
_entity_poly.type
_entity_poly.pdbx_seq_one_letter_code
_entity_poly.pdbx_strand_id
1 'polypeptide(L)' 'MAKAGSREKIQLRSTGKTKKGTPTGYFKTTMINKRNAEDKKLEPMKYDPRAWNEATGKVGMRVVFKQKKIPK' A
#
# COMPACT_ATOMS: atom_id res chain seq x y z
N MET A 1 5.78 33.44 4.61
CA MET A 1 6.59 32.21 4.40
C MET A 1 5.67 31.06 4.02
N ALA A 2 5.81 30.48 2.83
CA ALA A 2 5.02 29.31 2.45
C ALA A 2 5.35 28.14 3.39
N LYS A 3 4.34 27.64 4.12
CA LYS A 3 4.51 26.51 5.05
C LYS A 3 5.01 25.31 4.26
N ALA A 4 6.27 24.94 4.46
CA ALA A 4 6.93 23.90 3.69
C ALA A 4 6.14 22.59 3.75
N GLY A 5 5.82 22.07 2.56
CA GLY A 5 5.44 20.69 2.29
C GLY A 5 4.18 20.17 2.99
N SER A 6 2.99 20.50 2.46
CA SER A 6 1.77 19.76 2.83
C SER A 6 1.78 18.29 2.34
N ARG A 7 2.79 17.89 1.54
CA ARG A 7 2.92 16.53 0.99
C ARG A 7 3.83 15.65 1.83
N GLU A 8 3.34 14.50 2.27
CA GLU A 8 4.09 13.48 3.00
C GLU A 8 4.31 12.23 2.14
N LYS A 9 5.49 11.62 2.26
CA LYS A 9 5.76 10.30 1.68
C LYS A 9 5.21 9.23 2.61
N ILE A 10 4.32 8.39 2.11
CA ILE A 10 3.74 7.26 2.83
C ILE A 10 4.10 5.95 2.16
N GLN A 11 3.98 4.86 2.91
CA GLN A 11 4.11 3.50 2.42
C GLN A 11 2.72 2.88 2.30
N LEU A 12 2.37 2.37 1.14
CA LEU A 12 1.21 1.51 0.92
C LEU A 12 1.68 0.07 1.05
N ARG A 13 1.25 -0.65 2.08
CA ARG A 13 1.61 -2.05 2.32
C ARG A 13 0.54 -2.96 1.76
N SER A 14 0.93 -3.93 0.94
CA SER A 14 0.04 -4.94 0.41
C SER A 14 -0.60 -5.77 1.52
N THR A 15 -1.89 -6.08 1.40
CA THR A 15 -2.57 -7.08 2.22
C THR A 15 -2.49 -8.49 1.63
N GLY A 16 -1.82 -8.65 0.49
CA GLY A 16 -1.64 -9.93 -0.18
C GLY A 16 -0.89 -10.94 0.69
N LYS A 17 -1.25 -12.21 0.54
CA LYS A 17 -0.57 -13.36 1.15
C LYS A 17 0.14 -14.17 0.06
N THR A 18 1.21 -14.84 0.43
CA THR A 18 1.89 -15.84 -0.41
C THR A 18 1.12 -17.16 -0.39
N LYS A 19 1.54 -18.12 -1.23
CA LYS A 19 0.97 -19.47 -1.25
C LYS A 19 1.03 -20.17 0.11
N LYS A 20 2.00 -19.80 0.96
CA LYS A 20 2.19 -20.34 2.31
C LYS A 20 1.36 -19.60 3.38
N GLY A 21 0.51 -18.65 2.98
CA GLY A 21 -0.32 -17.86 3.90
C GLY A 21 0.42 -16.71 4.60
N THR A 22 1.72 -16.54 4.37
CA THR A 22 2.50 -15.43 4.95
C THR A 22 2.25 -14.12 4.19
N PRO A 23 2.31 -12.95 4.84
CA PRO A 23 2.20 -11.66 4.13
C PRO A 23 3.30 -11.51 3.07
N THR A 24 2.97 -10.99 1.89
CA THR A 24 3.97 -10.80 0.82
C THR A 24 5.04 -9.78 1.16
N GLY A 25 4.73 -8.88 2.10
CA GLY A 25 5.60 -7.77 2.49
C GLY A 25 5.77 -6.72 1.39
N TYR A 26 5.08 -6.87 0.24
CA TYR A 26 5.20 -5.95 -0.88
C TYR A 26 4.62 -4.59 -0.51
N PHE A 27 5.31 -3.53 -0.94
CA PHE A 27 4.89 -2.17 -0.65
C PHE A 27 5.18 -1.25 -1.82
N LYS A 28 4.44 -0.15 -1.89
CA LYS A 28 4.68 0.96 -2.80
C LYS A 28 4.79 2.23 -1.99
N THR A 29 5.61 3.18 -2.42
CA THR A 29 5.66 4.50 -1.79
C THR A 29 4.86 5.50 -2.62
N THR A 30 4.13 6.39 -1.96
CA THR A 30 3.37 7.44 -2.64
C THR A 30 3.46 8.74 -1.84
N MET A 31 3.30 9.87 -2.52
CA MET A 31 3.14 11.17 -1.86
C MET A 31 1.66 11.45 -1.64
N ILE A 32 1.28 11.89 -0.45
CA ILE A 32 -0.10 12.29 -0.13
C ILE A 32 -0.11 13.72 0.38
N ASN A 33 -1.17 14.47 0.10
CA ASN A 33 -1.35 15.80 0.66
C ASN A 33 -2.08 15.67 2.01
N LYS A 34 -1.41 16.02 3.11
CA LYS A 34 -1.93 15.92 4.48
C LYS A 34 -3.29 16.60 4.63
N ARG A 35 -3.44 17.80 4.06
CA ARG A 35 -4.67 18.61 4.14
C ARG A 35 -5.91 17.92 3.54
N ASN A 36 -5.70 17.04 2.57
CA ASN A 36 -6.81 16.34 1.89
C ASN A 36 -7.01 14.92 2.45
N ALA A 37 -6.05 14.42 3.25
CA ALA A 37 -5.99 13.05 3.73
C ALA A 37 -6.16 12.96 5.26
N GLU A 38 -6.42 14.07 5.95
CA GLU A 38 -6.54 14.16 7.42
C GLU A 38 -7.59 13.20 7.99
N ASP A 39 -8.69 12.95 7.26
CA ASP A 39 -9.79 12.10 7.76
C ASP A 39 -9.86 10.69 7.18
N LYS A 40 -9.05 10.34 6.17
CA LYS A 40 -9.17 9.04 5.45
C LYS A 40 -7.83 8.38 5.21
N LYS A 41 -7.65 7.17 5.76
CA LYS A 41 -6.56 6.26 5.42
C LYS A 41 -6.73 5.80 3.96
N LEU A 42 -5.67 5.90 3.18
CA LEU A 42 -5.69 5.43 1.79
C LEU A 42 -5.64 3.91 1.74
N GLU A 43 -6.69 3.31 1.15
CA GLU A 43 -6.80 1.87 0.89
C GLU A 43 -7.01 1.56 -0.61
N PRO A 44 -6.08 1.96 -1.50
CA PRO A 44 -6.24 1.69 -2.93
C PRO A 44 -6.05 0.20 -3.25
N MET A 45 -6.87 -0.32 -4.16
CA MET A 45 -6.64 -1.63 -4.76
C MET A 45 -5.56 -1.50 -5.84
N LYS A 46 -4.45 -2.22 -5.68
CA LYS A 46 -3.32 -2.21 -6.64
C LYS A 46 -2.83 -3.63 -6.89
N TYR A 47 -2.08 -3.80 -7.98
CA TYR A 47 -1.44 -5.07 -8.29
C TYR A 47 -0.25 -5.35 -7.35
N ASP A 48 -0.27 -6.53 -6.73
CA ASP A 48 0.85 -7.14 -6.01
C ASP A 48 1.35 -8.36 -6.82
N PRO A 49 2.58 -8.32 -7.36
CA PRO A 49 3.14 -9.42 -8.15
C PRO A 49 3.47 -10.66 -7.30
N ARG A 50 3.52 -10.54 -5.97
CA ARG A 50 3.90 -11.63 -5.05
C ARG A 50 2.68 -12.27 -4.37
N ALA A 51 1.50 -11.66 -4.50
CA ALA A 51 0.27 -12.18 -3.90
C ALA A 51 -0.17 -13.45 -4.63
N TRP A 52 -0.49 -14.50 -3.88
CA TRP A 52 -1.00 -15.75 -4.41
C TRP A 52 -2.48 -15.61 -4.74
N ASN A 53 -2.84 -15.91 -5.99
CA ASN A 53 -4.22 -15.93 -6.45
C ASN A 53 -4.75 -17.37 -6.40
N GLU A 54 -5.66 -17.63 -5.46
CA GLU A 54 -6.28 -18.96 -5.30
C GLU A 54 -7.16 -19.34 -6.50
N ALA A 55 -7.78 -18.37 -7.17
CA ALA A 55 -8.66 -18.64 -8.31
C ALA A 55 -7.90 -19.07 -9.56
N THR A 56 -6.70 -18.55 -9.79
CA THR A 56 -5.88 -18.87 -10.98
C THR A 56 -4.74 -19.84 -10.69
N GLY A 57 -4.47 -20.14 -9.41
CA GLY A 57 -3.34 -20.97 -8.98
C GLY A 57 -1.98 -20.37 -9.36
N LYS A 58 -1.89 -19.05 -9.53
CA LYS A 58 -0.67 -18.33 -9.94
C LYS A 58 -0.36 -17.17 -9.00
N VAL A 59 0.89 -16.72 -9.01
CA VAL A 59 1.29 -15.48 -8.34
C VAL A 59 0.88 -14.26 -9.18
N GLY A 60 0.53 -13.17 -8.50
CA GLY A 60 0.08 -11.93 -9.10
C GLY A 60 -1.43 -11.74 -9.02
N MET A 61 -1.88 -10.82 -8.15
CA MET A 61 -3.27 -10.38 -8.12
C MET A 61 -3.42 -8.94 -7.64
N ARG A 62 -4.58 -8.34 -7.95
CA ARG A 62 -4.97 -7.07 -7.36
C ARG A 62 -5.43 -7.31 -5.92
N VAL A 63 -4.81 -6.58 -5.00
CA VAL A 63 -5.09 -6.63 -3.56
C VAL A 63 -5.23 -5.21 -3.03
N VAL A 64 -5.85 -5.07 -1.86
CA VAL A 64 -5.92 -3.80 -1.16
C VAL A 64 -4.53 -3.48 -0.60
N PHE A 65 -4.12 -2.22 -0.69
CA PHE A 65 -2.91 -1.76 -0.02
C PHE A 65 -3.32 -0.80 1.08
N LYS A 66 -2.83 -1.02 2.30
CA LYS A 66 -3.13 -0.16 3.44
C LYS A 66 -1.99 0.83 3.68
N GLN A 67 -2.35 2.09 3.93
CA GLN A 67 -1.39 3.12 4.31
C GLN A 67 -0.70 2.80 5.64
N LYS A 68 0.63 2.93 5.64
CA LYS A 68 1.52 2.82 6.79
C LYS A 68 2.53 3.97 6.75
N LYS A 69 2.93 4.44 7.93
CA LYS A 69 4.03 5.41 8.07
C LYS A 69 5.34 4.72 7.68
N ILE A 70 6.22 5.47 6.99
CA ILE A 70 7.57 5.01 6.71
C ILE A 70 8.33 5.03 8.05
N PRO A 71 8.97 3.92 8.46
CA PRO A 71 9.82 3.93 9.65
C PRO A 71 10.97 4.92 9.43
N LYS A 72 11.26 5.74 10.45
CA LYS A 72 12.39 6.68 10.48
C LYS A 72 13.67 5.96 10.88
#